data_AF-A0A3Q0ECE1-F1
#
_entry.id   AF-A0A3Q0ECE1-F1
#
_cell.length_a   1.000
_cell.length_b   1.000
_cell.length_c   1.000
_cell.angle_alpha   90.00
_cell.angle_beta   90.00
_cell.angle_gamma   90.00
#
_symmetry.space_group_name_H-M   'P 1'
#
loop_
_entity.id
_entity.type
_entity.pdbx_description
1 polymer ?
#
loop_
_entity_poly.entity_id
_entity_poly.type
_entity_poly.pdbx_seq_one_letter_code
_entity_poly.pdbx_strand_id
1 'polypeptide(L)'
;MNYAAQKYVGTHDFRNLCKMDVANGVINFQRTILSAQVQLVGQSLDEERWQEPFQLCQFEVTGQAFLYHQVRCMMAVLFLIGQGMEKPEIIDELLNIQKNPQKPQYSMAVEYPLVLYDCKFENIKWIYDQEVQEFNVTHLQQLWANHAVKTHMLYSMLQGLDSVAMPCGTGPKMDGMIEWRNVKPSVIKQTSAFVEGVKMRTYKPLMDRPKCQGLESRIQHFVHRGRIEHPHLFHEEQARARRDSSDTLEEENTILRKPTKRVCVDTEIKSIIYP
;
A
#
# COMPACT_ATOMS: atom_id res chain seq x y z
N MET A 1 7.63 12.05 0.32
CA MET A 1 6.90 10.79 0.51
C MET A 1 7.80 9.62 0.90
N ASN A 2 8.90 9.33 0.18
CA ASN A 2 9.77 8.19 0.53
C ASN A 2 10.25 8.20 1.99
N TYR A 3 10.73 9.35 2.48
CA TYR A 3 11.10 9.53 3.90
C TYR A 3 9.98 9.13 4.88
N ALA A 4 8.73 9.46 4.58
CA ALA A 4 7.59 9.09 5.41
C ALA A 4 7.30 7.58 5.36
N ALA A 5 7.44 6.95 4.19
CA ALA A 5 7.21 5.51 4.05
C ALA A 5 8.17 4.68 4.93
N GLN A 6 9.42 5.12 5.09
CA GLN A 6 10.40 4.46 5.95
C GLN A 6 9.98 4.41 7.42
N LYS A 7 9.12 5.33 7.89
CA LYS A 7 8.59 5.33 9.26
C LYS A 7 7.67 4.15 9.56
N TYR A 8 7.15 3.47 8.54
CA TYR A 8 6.36 2.25 8.73
C TYR A 8 7.23 1.02 9.05
N VAL A 9 8.53 1.06 8.76
CA VAL A 9 9.45 -0.08 8.94
C VAL A 9 9.59 -0.41 10.43
N GLY A 10 9.67 -1.70 10.73
CA GLY A 10 9.75 -2.23 12.09
C GLY A 10 8.45 -2.91 12.54
N THR A 11 8.39 -3.22 13.83
CA THR A 11 7.27 -3.91 14.45
C THR A 11 6.44 -2.94 15.27
N HIS A 12 5.21 -2.67 14.81
CA HIS A 12 4.31 -1.66 15.40
C HIS A 12 2.88 -2.17 15.48
N ASP A 13 2.06 -1.50 16.30
CA ASP A 13 0.60 -1.70 16.30
C ASP A 13 -0.05 -0.80 15.23
N PHE A 14 -0.63 -1.42 14.21
CA PHE A 14 -1.22 -0.75 13.05
C PHE A 14 -2.74 -0.55 13.16
N ARG A 15 -3.34 -0.59 14.36
CA ARG A 15 -4.80 -0.44 14.53
C ARG A 15 -5.37 0.87 13.98
N ASN A 16 -4.56 1.94 14.00
CA ASN A 16 -4.92 3.23 13.43
C ASN A 16 -4.74 3.30 11.92
N LEU A 17 -4.09 2.30 11.33
CA LEU A 17 -3.73 2.18 9.92
C LEU A 17 -4.36 0.96 9.27
N CYS A 18 -5.47 0.43 9.79
CA CYS A 18 -6.21 -0.68 9.19
C CYS A 18 -7.72 -0.53 9.43
N LYS A 19 -8.54 -1.42 8.88
CA LYS A 19 -9.92 -1.60 9.34
C LYS A 19 -9.92 -2.69 10.39
N MET A 20 -10.27 -2.35 11.64
CA MET A 20 -10.33 -3.36 12.69
C MET A 20 -11.41 -4.39 12.37
N ASP A 21 -11.02 -5.66 12.43
CA ASP A 21 -11.85 -6.79 12.07
C ASP A 21 -12.08 -7.71 13.28
N VAL A 22 -12.47 -7.08 14.40
CA VAL A 22 -12.71 -7.75 15.69
C VAL A 22 -13.83 -8.78 15.59
N ALA A 23 -14.79 -8.57 14.69
CA ALA A 23 -15.88 -9.51 14.44
C ALA A 23 -15.37 -10.89 13.95
N ASN A 24 -14.20 -10.92 13.32
CA ASN A 24 -13.54 -12.14 12.84
C ASN A 24 -12.41 -12.59 13.80
N GLY A 25 -12.44 -12.17 15.07
CA GLY A 25 -11.47 -12.60 16.08
C GLY A 25 -10.13 -11.88 16.07
N VAL A 26 -9.94 -10.87 15.21
CA VAL A 26 -8.66 -10.12 15.16
C VAL A 26 -8.53 -9.17 16.33
N ILE A 27 -7.74 -9.56 17.33
CA ILE A 27 -7.42 -8.74 18.52
C ILE A 27 -5.97 -8.25 18.55
N ASN A 28 -5.07 -8.86 17.78
CA ASN A 28 -3.66 -8.45 17.68
C ASN A 28 -3.40 -7.64 16.40
N PHE A 29 -3.05 -6.37 16.59
CA PHE A 29 -2.78 -5.40 15.53
C PHE A 29 -1.29 -5.15 15.30
N GLN A 30 -0.42 -5.88 16.01
CA GLN A 30 1.02 -5.80 15.80
C GLN A 30 1.40 -6.47 14.47
N ARG A 31 2.14 -5.75 13.62
CA ARG A 31 2.69 -6.28 12.37
C ARG A 31 4.13 -5.82 12.20
N THR A 32 4.91 -6.61 11.47
CA THR A 32 6.31 -6.33 11.15
C THR A 32 6.43 -5.98 9.68
N ILE A 33 6.83 -4.74 9.40
CA ILE A 33 7.17 -4.26 8.06
C ILE A 33 8.69 -4.35 7.91
N LEU A 34 9.14 -5.08 6.90
CA LEU A 34 10.55 -5.32 6.60
C LEU A 34 11.15 -4.19 5.75
N SER A 35 10.39 -3.71 4.76
CA SER A 35 10.78 -2.59 3.92
C SER A 35 9.54 -1.81 3.47
N ALA A 36 9.69 -0.50 3.26
CA ALA A 36 8.63 0.38 2.78
C ALA A 36 9.23 1.57 2.03
N GLN A 37 9.02 1.68 0.72
CA GLN A 37 9.64 2.68 -0.12
C GLN A 37 8.69 3.28 -1.14
N VAL A 38 8.87 4.56 -1.45
CA VAL A 38 8.17 5.25 -2.55
C VAL A 38 9.18 5.65 -3.60
N GLN A 39 8.98 5.16 -4.82
CA GLN A 39 9.91 5.34 -5.95
C GLN A 39 9.15 5.85 -7.18
N LEU A 40 9.85 6.52 -8.09
CA LEU A 40 9.28 6.90 -9.39
C LEU A 40 9.24 5.67 -10.30
N VAL A 41 8.14 5.51 -11.03
CA VAL A 41 7.97 4.42 -12.00
C VAL A 41 8.62 4.83 -13.32
N GLY A 42 9.42 3.94 -13.94
CA GLY A 42 9.97 4.18 -15.29
C GLY A 42 11.23 5.04 -15.35
N GLN A 43 12.08 5.04 -14.32
CA GLN A 43 13.42 5.63 -14.41
C GLN A 43 14.39 4.69 -15.16
N SER A 44 14.19 4.52 -16.47
CA SER A 44 15.29 4.18 -17.38
C SER A 44 16.04 5.49 -17.69
N LEU A 45 17.38 5.46 -17.63
CA LEU A 45 18.24 6.64 -17.76
C LEU A 45 18.17 7.32 -19.15
N ASP A 46 17.58 6.66 -20.15
CA ASP A 46 17.62 7.06 -21.56
C ASP A 46 16.27 7.46 -22.17
N GLU A 47 15.15 7.36 -21.43
CA GLU A 47 13.84 7.77 -21.93
C GLU A 47 13.50 9.17 -21.42
N GLU A 48 13.27 10.10 -22.34
CA GLU A 48 12.80 11.46 -22.09
C GLU A 48 11.73 11.46 -20.99
N ARG A 49 11.99 12.21 -19.92
CA ARG A 49 11.11 12.34 -18.74
C ARG A 49 9.66 12.37 -19.19
N TRP A 50 8.92 11.28 -18.94
CA TRP A 50 7.47 11.30 -19.03
C TRP A 50 6.99 12.55 -18.28
N GLN A 51 6.13 13.32 -18.94
CA GLN A 51 5.89 14.71 -18.58
C GLN A 51 5.57 14.87 -17.10
N GLU A 52 6.33 15.75 -16.44
CA GLU A 52 6.37 15.96 -14.99
C GLU A 52 5.00 15.87 -14.27
N PRO A 53 3.85 16.36 -14.81
CA PRO A 53 2.56 16.25 -14.10
C PRO A 53 1.89 14.85 -14.10
N PHE A 54 2.31 13.91 -14.95
CA PHE A 54 1.73 12.56 -15.05
C PHE A 54 2.67 11.45 -14.56
N GLN A 55 3.84 11.82 -14.04
CA GLN A 55 4.80 10.88 -13.49
C GLN A 55 4.17 10.06 -12.35
N LEU A 56 4.17 8.75 -12.50
CA LEU A 56 3.65 7.83 -11.48
C LEU A 56 4.72 7.50 -10.43
N CYS A 57 4.25 7.28 -9.21
CA CYS A 57 5.04 6.76 -8.10
C CYS A 57 4.50 5.41 -7.67
N GLN A 58 5.38 4.49 -7.30
CA GLN A 58 5.05 3.20 -6.70
C GLN A 58 5.39 3.23 -5.21
N PHE A 59 4.44 2.83 -4.37
CA PHE A 59 4.68 2.50 -2.97
C PHE A 59 4.85 0.98 -2.86
N GLU A 60 6.07 0.54 -2.58
CA GLU A 60 6.39 -0.87 -2.35
C GLU A 60 6.54 -1.11 -0.85
N VAL A 61 5.90 -2.16 -0.35
CA VAL A 61 5.99 -2.57 1.05
C VAL A 61 6.16 -4.07 1.14
N THR A 62 7.15 -4.51 1.92
CA THR A 62 7.33 -5.92 2.28
C THR A 62 7.12 -6.07 3.77
N GLY A 63 6.35 -7.06 4.19
CA GLY A 63 6.08 -7.36 5.59
C GLY A 63 5.83 -8.84 5.79
N GLN A 64 5.85 -9.29 7.05
CA GLN A 64 5.57 -10.68 7.39
C GLN A 64 4.09 -11.03 7.17
N ALA A 65 3.21 -10.08 7.49
CA ALA A 65 1.77 -10.17 7.27
C ALA A 65 1.16 -8.76 7.29
N PHE A 66 -0.05 -8.62 6.75
CA PHE A 66 -0.80 -7.36 6.77
C PHE A 66 -2.19 -7.55 7.38
N LEU A 67 -2.70 -6.53 8.06
CA LEU A 67 -4.08 -6.44 8.55
C LEU A 67 -5.03 -6.07 7.42
N TYR A 68 -6.34 -6.27 7.66
CA TYR A 68 -7.37 -5.90 6.72
C TYR A 68 -7.31 -4.39 6.37
N HIS A 69 -7.18 -4.10 5.08
CA HIS A 69 -6.97 -2.76 4.50
C HIS A 69 -5.71 -2.00 4.96
N GLN A 70 -4.72 -2.67 5.56
CA GLN A 70 -3.54 -1.98 6.11
C GLN A 70 -2.78 -1.17 5.05
N VAL A 71 -2.39 -1.80 3.95
CA VAL A 71 -1.58 -1.15 2.90
C VAL A 71 -2.32 0.03 2.27
N ARG A 72 -3.63 -0.11 2.04
CA ARG A 72 -4.49 0.97 1.50
C ARG A 72 -4.60 2.16 2.45
N CYS A 73 -4.63 1.90 3.76
CA CYS A 73 -4.60 2.93 4.79
C CYS A 73 -3.23 3.62 4.88
N MET A 74 -2.13 2.85 4.81
CA MET A 74 -0.76 3.40 4.76
C MET A 74 -0.59 4.33 3.56
N MET A 75 -1.04 3.91 2.38
CA MET A 75 -0.99 4.72 1.16
C MET A 75 -1.84 5.99 1.25
N ALA A 76 -3.01 5.92 1.90
CA ALA A 76 -3.85 7.10 2.11
C ALA A 76 -3.15 8.19 2.93
N VAL A 77 -2.43 7.81 3.99
CA VAL A 77 -1.63 8.74 4.79
C VAL A 77 -0.47 9.30 3.96
N LEU A 78 0.18 8.47 3.14
CA LEU A 78 1.22 8.95 2.21
C LEU A 78 0.68 9.97 1.21
N PHE A 79 -0.55 9.82 0.71
CA PHE A 79 -1.19 10.85 -0.12
C PHE A 79 -1.36 12.17 0.63
N LEU A 80 -1.83 12.14 1.89
CA LEU A 80 -1.97 13.37 2.68
C LEU A 80 -0.63 14.09 2.86
N ILE A 81 0.44 13.34 3.10
CA ILE A 81 1.81 13.86 3.22
C ILE A 81 2.32 14.38 1.87
N GLY A 82 2.10 13.64 0.79
CA GLY A 82 2.51 14.04 -0.57
C GLY A 82 1.81 15.31 -1.06
N GLN A 83 0.59 15.55 -0.59
CA GLN A 83 -0.17 16.77 -0.86
C GLN A 83 0.17 17.93 0.08
N GLY A 84 1.10 17.74 1.03
CA GLY A 84 1.50 18.76 2.01
C GLY A 84 0.44 19.05 3.09
N MET A 85 -0.58 18.22 3.19
CA MET A 85 -1.66 18.39 4.17
C MET A 85 -1.29 17.81 5.56
N GLU A 86 -0.36 16.86 5.59
CA GLU A 86 0.23 16.31 6.81
C GLU A 86 1.75 16.31 6.73
N LYS A 87 2.40 16.34 7.89
CA LYS A 87 3.85 16.13 7.97
C LYS A 87 4.18 14.65 8.16
N PRO A 88 5.40 14.18 7.81
CA PRO A 88 5.80 12.78 7.99
C PRO A 88 5.61 12.23 9.40
N GLU A 89 5.73 13.06 10.44
CA GLU A 89 5.61 12.69 11.85
C GLU A 89 4.20 12.20 12.21
N ILE A 90 3.20 12.45 11.36
CA ILE A 90 1.85 11.92 11.58
C ILE A 90 1.83 10.39 11.64
N ILE A 91 2.77 9.72 10.95
CA ILE A 91 2.90 8.27 11.00
C ILE A 91 3.32 7.83 12.41
N ASP A 92 4.27 8.54 13.04
CA ASP A 92 4.72 8.25 14.40
C ASP A 92 3.57 8.43 15.40
N GLU A 93 2.76 9.48 15.23
CA GLU A 93 1.56 9.72 16.05
C GLU A 93 0.52 8.60 15.88
N LEU A 94 0.29 8.13 14.64
CA LEU A 94 -0.67 7.05 14.36
C LEU A 94 -0.20 5.70 14.91
N LEU A 95 1.11 5.43 14.92
CA LEU A 95 1.70 4.20 15.46
C LEU A 95 1.83 4.24 17.00
N ASN A 96 1.82 5.43 17.61
CA ASN A 96 1.87 5.59 19.06
C ASN A 96 0.49 5.38 19.70
N ILE A 97 0.16 4.13 19.97
CA ILE A 97 -1.14 3.75 20.56
C ILE A 97 -1.32 4.24 21.99
N GLN A 98 -0.23 4.41 22.76
CA GLN A 98 -0.31 4.91 24.14
C GLN A 98 -0.82 6.35 24.17
N LYS A 99 -0.38 7.17 23.21
CA LYS A 99 -0.84 8.55 23.05
C LYS A 99 -2.16 8.63 22.27
N ASN A 100 -2.30 7.81 21.23
CA ASN A 100 -3.42 7.84 20.28
C ASN A 100 -4.10 6.46 20.18
N PRO A 101 -4.87 6.04 21.19
CA PRO A 101 -5.46 4.70 21.23
C PRO A 101 -6.60 4.49 20.23
N GLN A 102 -7.14 5.57 19.66
CA GLN A 102 -8.30 5.55 18.78
C GLN A 102 -7.96 6.09 17.40
N LYS A 103 -8.39 5.36 16.38
CA LYS A 103 -8.16 5.68 14.98
C LYS A 103 -8.91 6.96 14.57
N PRO A 104 -8.24 7.99 14.02
CA PRO A 104 -8.94 9.15 13.45
C PRO A 104 -9.66 8.79 12.15
N GLN A 105 -10.70 9.55 11.80
CA GLN A 105 -11.45 9.32 10.57
C GLN A 105 -10.67 9.78 9.32
N TYR A 106 -10.43 8.85 8.39
CA TYR A 106 -9.90 9.16 7.05
C TYR A 106 -10.30 8.09 6.03
N SER A 107 -10.34 8.48 4.75
CA SER A 107 -10.59 7.56 3.63
C SER A 107 -9.33 6.80 3.24
N MET A 108 -9.47 5.52 2.91
CA MET A 108 -8.35 4.72 2.39
C MET A 108 -8.14 4.93 0.89
N ALA A 109 -6.97 4.51 0.39
CA ALA A 109 -6.69 4.50 -1.04
C ALA A 109 -7.61 3.47 -1.74
N VAL A 110 -7.95 3.69 -3.01
CA VAL A 110 -8.71 2.73 -3.84
C VAL A 110 -7.97 1.40 -3.99
N GLU A 111 -8.68 0.32 -4.32
CA GLU A 111 -8.13 -1.04 -4.28
C GLU A 111 -7.37 -1.48 -5.53
N TYR A 112 -7.80 -1.06 -6.72
CA TYR A 112 -7.26 -1.58 -7.97
C TYR A 112 -5.74 -1.40 -8.19
N PRO A 113 -5.04 -0.39 -7.62
CA PRO A 113 -3.59 -0.28 -7.75
C PRO A 113 -2.82 -1.18 -6.77
N LEU A 114 -3.49 -1.84 -5.82
CA LEU A 114 -2.84 -2.73 -4.86
C LEU A 114 -2.66 -4.11 -5.49
N VAL A 115 -1.41 -4.49 -5.73
CA VAL A 115 -1.04 -5.76 -6.34
C VAL A 115 -0.17 -6.56 -5.37
N LEU A 116 -0.50 -7.83 -5.16
CA LEU A 116 0.42 -8.78 -4.53
C LEU A 116 1.44 -9.20 -5.59
N TYR A 117 2.63 -8.62 -5.53
CA TYR A 117 3.66 -8.81 -6.56
C TYR A 117 4.50 -10.07 -6.33
N ASP A 118 4.93 -10.31 -5.09
CA ASP A 118 5.83 -11.42 -4.75
C ASP A 118 5.54 -11.97 -3.35
N CYS A 119 5.85 -13.26 -3.16
CA CYS A 119 5.77 -13.98 -1.90
C CYS A 119 7.06 -14.78 -1.70
N LYS A 120 7.78 -14.49 -0.61
CA LYS A 120 9.03 -15.18 -0.29
C LYS A 120 8.76 -16.44 0.52
N PHE A 121 9.20 -17.58 -0.01
CA PHE A 121 9.17 -18.87 0.67
C PHE A 121 10.57 -19.47 0.71
N GLU A 122 10.96 -19.99 1.86
CA GLU A 122 12.22 -20.69 2.01
C GLU A 122 12.11 -22.11 1.46
N ASN A 123 13.19 -22.59 0.83
CA ASN A 123 13.33 -23.98 0.37
C ASN A 123 12.29 -24.44 -0.67
N ILE A 124 11.69 -23.51 -1.41
CA ILE A 124 10.80 -23.82 -2.54
C ILE A 124 11.53 -23.53 -3.85
N LYS A 125 11.44 -24.48 -4.79
CA LYS A 125 11.88 -24.29 -6.17
C LYS A 125 10.67 -24.03 -7.05
N TRP A 126 10.59 -22.83 -7.61
CA TRP A 126 9.58 -22.50 -8.62
C TRP A 126 9.82 -23.30 -9.90
N ILE A 127 8.74 -23.84 -10.47
CA ILE A 127 8.74 -24.54 -11.74
C ILE A 127 8.04 -23.64 -12.75
N TYR A 128 8.74 -23.33 -13.83
CA TYR A 128 8.24 -22.50 -14.91
C TYR A 128 7.99 -23.38 -16.13
N ASP A 129 6.84 -23.19 -16.76
CA ASP A 129 6.46 -23.84 -17.99
C ASP A 129 6.49 -22.82 -19.14
N GLN A 130 7.03 -23.23 -20.29
CA GLN A 130 7.22 -22.33 -21.42
C GLN A 130 5.88 -21.87 -22.01
N GLU A 131 4.92 -22.77 -22.20
CA GLU A 131 3.62 -22.43 -22.81
C GLU A 131 2.84 -21.48 -21.89
N VAL A 132 2.87 -21.73 -20.58
CA VAL A 132 2.26 -20.84 -19.58
C VAL A 132 2.95 -19.48 -19.56
N GLN A 133 4.27 -19.44 -19.65
CA GLN A 133 5.03 -18.19 -19.69
C GLN A 133 4.70 -17.37 -20.94
N GLU A 134 4.67 -18.01 -22.12
CA GLU A 134 4.30 -17.38 -23.39
C GLU A 134 2.86 -16.84 -23.36
N PHE A 135 1.92 -17.61 -22.81
CA PHE A 135 0.54 -17.19 -22.61
C PHE A 135 0.46 -15.93 -21.74
N ASN A 136 1.11 -15.94 -20.58
CA ASN A 136 1.10 -14.80 -19.64
C ASN A 136 1.71 -13.55 -20.27
N VAL A 137 2.87 -13.68 -20.94
CA VAL A 137 3.53 -12.56 -21.63
C VAL A 137 2.62 -11.98 -22.71
N THR A 138 2.02 -12.84 -23.55
CA THR A 138 1.11 -12.41 -24.62
C THR A 138 -0.10 -11.67 -24.04
N HIS A 139 -0.70 -12.22 -22.98
CA HIS A 139 -1.86 -11.60 -22.33
C HIS A 139 -1.52 -10.22 -21.75
N LEU A 140 -0.40 -10.10 -21.04
CA LEU A 140 0.05 -8.83 -20.46
C LEU A 140 0.41 -7.80 -21.53
N GLN A 141 1.01 -8.21 -22.65
CA GLN A 141 1.29 -7.32 -23.79
C GLN A 141 -0.01 -6.79 -24.42
N GLN A 142 -1.04 -7.62 -24.58
CA GLN A 142 -2.34 -7.19 -25.10
C GLN A 142 -3.03 -6.20 -24.15
N LEU A 143 -3.01 -6.46 -22.84
CA LEU A 143 -3.52 -5.53 -21.83
C LEU A 143 -2.75 -4.21 -21.88
N TRP A 144 -1.43 -4.26 -21.92
CA TRP A 144 -0.57 -3.08 -22.04
C TRP A 144 -0.93 -2.26 -23.27
N ALA A 145 -1.02 -2.86 -24.46
CA ALA A 145 -1.35 -2.14 -25.69
C ALA A 145 -2.70 -1.42 -25.59
N ASN A 146 -3.72 -2.09 -25.05
CA ASN A 146 -5.04 -1.50 -24.83
C ASN A 146 -5.00 -0.30 -23.87
N HIS A 147 -4.27 -0.41 -22.75
CA HIS A 147 -4.16 0.66 -21.76
C HIS A 147 -3.26 1.80 -22.23
N ALA A 148 -2.20 1.51 -23.00
CA ALA A 148 -1.30 2.49 -23.57
C ALA A 148 -2.04 3.40 -24.56
N VAL A 149 -2.82 2.83 -25.49
CA VAL A 149 -3.66 3.60 -26.43
C VAL A 149 -4.65 4.49 -25.68
N LYS A 150 -5.40 3.94 -24.71
CA LYS A 150 -6.37 4.71 -23.91
C LYS A 150 -5.72 5.87 -23.15
N THR A 151 -4.55 5.62 -22.55
CA THR A 151 -3.79 6.63 -21.81
C THR A 151 -3.29 7.73 -22.75
N HIS A 152 -2.73 7.35 -23.90
CA HIS A 152 -2.24 8.30 -24.90
C HIS A 152 -3.37 9.16 -25.48
N MET A 153 -4.53 8.58 -25.77
CA MET A 153 -5.71 9.34 -26.23
C MET A 153 -6.10 10.44 -25.24
N LEU A 154 -6.19 10.11 -23.94
CA LEU A 154 -6.50 11.08 -22.88
C LEU A 154 -5.42 12.16 -22.77
N TYR A 155 -4.16 11.76 -22.85
CA TYR A 155 -3.04 12.67 -22.79
C TYR A 155 -3.07 13.69 -23.95
N SER A 156 -3.27 13.21 -25.18
CA SER A 156 -3.41 14.08 -26.37
C SER A 156 -4.62 15.03 -26.26
N MET A 157 -5.75 14.57 -25.70
CA MET A 157 -6.90 15.42 -25.43
C MET A 157 -6.57 16.54 -24.43
N LEU A 158 -5.84 16.22 -23.36
CA LEU A 158 -5.40 17.21 -22.36
C LEU A 158 -4.43 18.24 -22.96
N GLN A 159 -3.48 17.82 -23.79
CA GLN A 159 -2.58 18.73 -24.51
C GLN A 159 -3.34 19.69 -25.47
N GLY A 160 -4.40 19.19 -26.09
CA GLY A 160 -5.32 20.02 -26.88
C GLY A 160 -5.97 21.12 -26.04
N LEU A 161 -6.47 20.77 -24.84
CA LEU A 161 -7.07 21.72 -23.90
C LEU A 161 -6.05 22.73 -23.35
N ASP A 162 -4.81 22.32 -23.12
CA ASP A 162 -3.71 23.17 -22.65
C ASP A 162 -3.35 24.31 -23.62
N SER A 163 -3.73 24.18 -24.89
CA SER A 163 -3.49 25.17 -25.95
C SER A 163 -4.65 26.16 -26.12
N VAL A 164 -5.77 25.99 -25.39
CA VAL A 164 -6.92 26.88 -25.48
C VAL A 164 -6.61 28.22 -24.82
N ALA A 165 -6.82 29.32 -25.54
CA ALA A 165 -6.71 30.67 -25.00
C ALA A 165 -7.96 31.06 -24.22
N MET A 166 -7.78 31.42 -22.95
CA MET A 166 -8.85 31.86 -22.06
C MET A 166 -8.74 33.36 -21.76
N PRO A 167 -9.86 34.08 -21.67
CA PRO A 167 -9.85 35.47 -21.22
C PRO A 167 -9.41 35.54 -19.75
N CYS A 168 -8.49 36.45 -19.41
CA CYS A 168 -8.05 36.63 -18.02
C CYS A 168 -8.42 38.04 -17.50
N GLY A 169 -9.21 38.10 -16.41
CA GLY A 169 -9.47 39.34 -15.67
C GLY A 169 -10.85 39.42 -15.00
N THR A 170 -10.89 39.71 -13.70
CA THR A 170 -12.07 40.23 -12.99
C THR A 170 -11.90 41.75 -12.86
N GLY A 171 -12.16 42.51 -13.92
CA GLY A 171 -12.06 43.98 -13.87
C GLY A 171 -12.40 44.70 -15.19
N PRO A 172 -12.58 46.04 -15.18
CA PRO A 172 -13.17 46.80 -16.29
C PRO A 172 -12.23 47.09 -17.48
N LYS A 173 -10.96 46.67 -17.41
CA LYS A 173 -9.97 46.83 -18.48
C LYS A 173 -9.44 45.45 -18.84
N MET A 174 -9.97 44.87 -19.90
CA MET A 174 -9.73 43.49 -20.31
C MET A 174 -8.97 43.51 -21.64
N ASP A 175 -7.71 43.07 -21.66
CA ASP A 175 -6.97 42.88 -22.92
C ASP A 175 -5.82 41.86 -22.79
N GLY A 176 -6.12 40.69 -22.22
CA GLY A 176 -5.15 39.60 -22.11
C GLY A 176 -5.81 38.23 -22.29
N MET A 177 -5.45 37.55 -23.38
CA MET A 177 -5.66 36.11 -23.53
C MET A 177 -4.48 35.38 -22.90
N ILE A 178 -4.76 34.33 -22.13
CA ILE A 178 -3.72 33.45 -21.57
C ILE A 178 -4.05 32.02 -21.99
N GLU A 179 -3.06 31.30 -22.51
CA GLU A 179 -3.21 29.86 -22.79
C GLU A 179 -3.46 29.08 -21.50
N TRP A 180 -4.34 28.09 -21.55
CA TRP A 180 -4.74 27.30 -20.38
C TRP A 180 -3.55 26.71 -19.61
N ARG A 181 -2.52 26.21 -20.31
CA ARG A 181 -1.28 25.71 -19.69
C ARG A 181 -0.58 26.71 -18.76
N ASN A 182 -0.76 28.00 -19.01
CA ASN A 182 -0.11 29.10 -18.29
C ASN A 182 -0.99 29.65 -17.16
N VAL A 183 -2.26 29.25 -17.07
CA VAL A 183 -3.18 29.68 -16.00
C VAL A 183 -2.73 29.11 -14.65
N LYS A 184 -2.71 29.97 -13.63
CA LYS A 184 -2.35 29.62 -12.25
C LYS A 184 -3.51 29.85 -11.28
N PRO A 185 -3.70 28.96 -10.28
CA PRO A 185 -2.98 27.69 -10.09
C PRO A 185 -3.36 26.64 -11.13
N SER A 186 -2.39 25.81 -11.54
CA SER A 186 -2.65 24.72 -12.49
C SER A 186 -3.59 23.68 -11.88
N VAL A 187 -4.46 23.08 -12.71
CA VAL A 187 -5.43 22.09 -12.23
C VAL A 187 -4.77 20.72 -12.09
N ILE A 188 -4.43 20.34 -10.86
CA ILE A 188 -3.85 19.03 -10.53
C ILE A 188 -4.83 18.29 -9.62
N LYS A 189 -5.50 17.25 -10.16
CA LYS A 189 -6.57 16.50 -9.47
C LYS A 189 -6.41 14.98 -9.56
N GLN A 190 -5.32 14.46 -10.13
CA GLN A 190 -5.06 13.04 -10.33
C GLN A 190 -5.25 12.23 -9.04
N THR A 191 -4.76 12.73 -7.90
CA THR A 191 -4.87 12.06 -6.60
C THR A 191 -6.32 11.83 -6.14
N SER A 192 -7.33 12.55 -6.66
CA SER A 192 -8.73 12.25 -6.31
C SER A 192 -9.24 10.94 -6.88
N ALA A 193 -8.63 10.42 -7.95
CA ALA A 193 -8.98 9.10 -8.48
C ALA A 193 -8.48 7.96 -7.58
N PHE A 194 -7.52 8.23 -6.68
CA PHE A 194 -6.84 7.20 -5.89
C PHE A 194 -7.29 7.11 -4.42
N VAL A 195 -8.29 7.88 -4.00
CA VAL A 195 -8.80 7.89 -2.62
C VAL A 195 -10.31 7.68 -2.62
N GLU A 196 -10.80 6.80 -1.76
CA GLU A 196 -12.23 6.50 -1.66
C GLU A 196 -13.05 7.63 -1.01
N GLY A 197 -14.35 7.65 -1.33
CA GLY A 197 -15.34 8.45 -0.62
C GLY A 197 -15.29 9.94 -0.93
N VAL A 198 -16.07 10.71 -0.15
CA VAL A 198 -16.25 12.15 -0.37
C VAL A 198 -15.17 12.93 0.36
N LYS A 199 -14.46 13.81 -0.37
CA LYS A 199 -13.48 14.71 0.22
C LYS A 199 -14.18 15.82 1.00
N MET A 200 -13.67 16.12 2.20
CA MET A 200 -14.11 17.28 2.96
C MET A 200 -13.72 18.56 2.20
N ARG A 201 -14.63 19.55 2.15
CA ARG A 201 -14.38 20.82 1.42
C ARG A 201 -13.16 21.57 1.96
N THR A 202 -12.97 21.50 3.27
CA THR A 202 -11.85 22.09 3.99
C THR A 202 -11.07 20.98 4.66
N TYR A 203 -9.76 20.94 4.46
CA TYR A 203 -8.92 19.94 5.09
C TYR A 203 -8.84 20.18 6.61
N LYS A 204 -9.00 19.10 7.39
CA LYS A 204 -8.76 19.08 8.84
C LYS A 204 -7.63 18.10 9.15
N PRO A 205 -6.59 18.46 9.92
CA PRO A 205 -5.52 17.54 10.31
C PRO A 205 -6.07 16.29 11.01
N LEU A 206 -5.44 15.14 10.78
CA LEU A 206 -5.90 13.83 11.24
C LEU A 206 -6.11 13.77 12.75
N MET A 207 -5.20 14.37 13.53
CA MET A 207 -5.28 14.33 15.00
C MET A 207 -6.44 15.14 15.58
N ASP A 208 -7.00 16.08 14.81
CA ASP A 208 -8.13 16.89 15.23
C ASP A 208 -9.49 16.30 14.81
N ARG A 209 -9.49 15.18 14.06
CA ARG A 209 -10.73 14.58 13.54
C ARG A 209 -11.45 13.74 14.60
N PRO A 210 -12.76 13.51 14.41
CA PRO A 210 -13.47 12.49 15.17
C PRO A 210 -12.73 11.16 15.09
N LYS A 211 -12.63 10.47 16.23
CA LYS A 211 -11.98 9.18 16.35
C LYS A 211 -13.01 8.06 16.42
N CYS A 212 -12.68 6.91 15.85
CA CYS A 212 -13.50 5.71 15.95
C CYS A 212 -13.54 5.18 17.39
N GLN A 213 -14.50 4.29 17.66
CA GLN A 213 -14.53 3.53 18.89
C GLN A 213 -13.19 2.78 19.11
N GLY A 214 -12.68 2.80 20.34
CA GLY A 214 -11.46 2.10 20.74
C GLY A 214 -11.55 0.57 20.58
N LEU A 215 -10.39 -0.08 20.56
CA LEU A 215 -10.30 -1.53 20.39
C LEU A 215 -11.02 -2.27 21.53
N GLU A 216 -10.79 -1.84 22.76
CA GLU A 216 -11.26 -2.48 23.98
C GLU A 216 -12.80 -2.49 24.01
N SER A 217 -13.43 -1.37 23.67
CA SER A 217 -14.88 -1.28 23.59
C SER A 217 -15.46 -2.11 22.43
N ARG A 218 -14.73 -2.26 21.31
CA ARG A 218 -15.14 -3.15 20.21
C ARG A 218 -15.05 -4.62 20.60
N ILE A 219 -14.01 -5.02 21.32
CA ILE A 219 -13.88 -6.37 21.86
C ILE A 219 -15.05 -6.67 22.80
N GLN A 220 -15.30 -5.81 23.78
CA GLN A 220 -16.42 -5.97 24.72
C GLN A 220 -17.78 -6.12 23.99
N HIS A 221 -18.01 -5.33 22.93
CA HIS A 221 -19.22 -5.44 22.13
C HIS A 221 -19.39 -6.83 21.49
N PHE A 222 -18.33 -7.39 20.90
CA PHE A 222 -18.39 -8.69 20.23
C PHE A 222 -18.36 -9.88 21.19
N VAL A 223 -17.69 -9.74 22.35
CA VAL A 223 -17.76 -10.71 23.46
C VAL A 223 -19.19 -10.79 23.99
N HIS A 224 -19.83 -9.65 24.25
CA HIS A 224 -21.22 -9.64 24.74
C HIS A 224 -22.21 -10.25 23.75
N ARG A 225 -21.90 -10.21 22.45
CA ARG A 225 -22.69 -10.87 21.39
C ARG A 225 -22.32 -12.34 21.16
N GLY A 226 -21.41 -12.91 21.94
CA GLY A 226 -20.97 -14.30 21.81
C GLY A 226 -20.26 -14.62 20.49
N ARG A 227 -19.72 -13.60 19.79
CA ARG A 227 -19.00 -13.80 18.52
C ARG A 227 -17.51 -14.08 18.70
N ILE A 228 -16.95 -13.66 19.84
CA ILE A 228 -15.55 -13.89 20.21
C ILE A 228 -15.47 -14.23 21.70
N GLU A 229 -14.49 -15.02 22.08
CA GLU A 229 -14.20 -15.34 23.48
C GLU A 229 -13.38 -14.23 24.15
N HIS A 230 -13.43 -14.16 25.49
CA HIS A 230 -12.72 -13.12 26.22
C HIS A 230 -11.20 -13.31 26.07
N PRO A 231 -10.43 -12.27 25.68
CA PRO A 231 -8.98 -12.40 25.41
C PRO A 231 -8.13 -12.97 26.55
N HIS A 232 -8.64 -13.01 27.79
CA HIS A 232 -7.95 -13.56 28.94
C HIS A 232 -7.73 -15.08 28.88
N LEU A 233 -8.41 -15.80 27.99
CA LEU A 233 -8.24 -17.25 27.81
C LEU A 233 -7.07 -17.62 26.89
N PHE A 234 -6.65 -16.73 25.99
CA PHE A 234 -5.58 -17.02 25.01
C PHE A 234 -4.16 -17.05 25.63
N HIS A 235 -3.92 -16.34 26.72
CA HIS A 235 -2.61 -16.36 27.39
C HIS A 235 -2.36 -17.66 28.15
N GLU A 236 -3.40 -18.32 28.67
CA GLU A 236 -3.26 -19.61 29.34
C GLU A 236 -3.04 -20.75 28.34
N GLU A 237 -3.68 -20.74 27.19
CA GLU A 237 -3.48 -21.75 26.14
C GLU A 237 -2.12 -21.67 25.47
N GLN A 238 -1.61 -20.46 25.15
CA GLN A 238 -0.25 -20.33 24.59
C GLN A 238 0.85 -20.71 25.59
N ALA A 239 0.61 -20.53 26.90
CA ALA A 239 1.52 -20.95 27.96
C ALA A 239 1.46 -22.46 28.25
N ARG A 240 0.36 -23.13 27.89
CA ARG A 240 0.23 -24.61 27.92
C ARG A 240 0.84 -25.25 26.67
N ALA A 241 0.55 -24.73 25.48
CA ALA A 241 1.11 -25.24 24.23
C ALA A 241 2.66 -25.15 24.16
N ARG A 242 3.27 -24.14 24.81
CA ARG A 242 4.72 -24.02 24.94
C ARG A 242 5.34 -25.00 25.96
N ARG A 243 4.56 -25.54 26.90
CA ARG A 243 5.01 -26.59 27.83
C ARG A 243 4.88 -27.98 27.22
N ASP A 244 3.81 -28.21 26.45
CA ASP A 244 3.59 -29.51 25.79
C ASP A 244 4.59 -29.75 24.64
N SER A 245 5.09 -28.70 23.98
CA SER A 245 6.11 -28.84 22.92
C SER A 245 7.53 -29.10 23.42
N SER A 246 7.82 -28.87 24.72
CA SER A 246 9.13 -29.19 25.29
C SER A 246 9.26 -30.64 25.73
N ASP A 247 8.13 -31.32 25.98
CA ASP A 247 8.11 -32.72 26.46
C ASP A 247 8.10 -33.76 25.32
N THR A 248 8.00 -33.34 24.06
CA THR A 248 7.86 -34.23 22.88
C THR A 248 9.12 -34.37 22.02
N LEU A 249 10.27 -33.80 22.44
CA LEU A 249 11.50 -33.76 21.64
C LEU A 249 12.53 -34.87 21.91
N GLU A 250 12.26 -35.84 22.79
CA GLU A 250 13.26 -36.88 23.14
C GLU A 250 13.07 -38.27 22.53
N GLU A 251 11.99 -38.57 21.80
CA GLU A 251 11.81 -39.89 21.20
C GLU A 251 11.28 -39.83 19.76
N GLU A 252 12.17 -39.65 18.78
CA GLU A 252 11.99 -40.19 17.43
C GLU A 252 13.29 -40.09 16.60
N ASN A 253 14.26 -40.93 16.93
CA ASN A 253 15.44 -41.19 16.10
C ASN A 253 15.32 -42.60 15.50
N THR A 254 14.70 -42.76 14.33
CA THR A 254 15.01 -43.92 13.45
C THR A 254 14.55 -43.76 11.98
N ILE A 255 15.56 -43.65 11.11
CA ILE A 255 15.65 -44.15 9.71
C ILE A 255 14.56 -43.70 8.71
N LEU A 256 14.95 -42.84 7.76
CA LEU A 256 14.44 -42.91 6.38
C LEU A 256 15.53 -42.60 5.33
N ARG A 257 15.47 -43.36 4.24
CA ARG A 257 16.49 -43.57 3.20
C ARG A 257 16.83 -42.32 2.36
N LYS A 258 18.10 -42.21 1.97
CA LYS A 258 18.59 -41.25 0.94
C LYS A 258 18.06 -41.59 -0.45
N PRO A 259 17.61 -40.60 -1.24
CA PRO A 259 17.65 -40.67 -2.69
C PRO A 259 18.73 -39.75 -3.29
N THR A 260 19.07 -40.09 -4.52
CA THR A 260 20.26 -39.78 -5.28
C THR A 260 20.38 -38.31 -5.69
N LYS A 261 21.59 -37.74 -5.57
CA LYS A 261 21.95 -36.41 -6.07
C LYS A 261 21.73 -36.33 -7.59
N ARG A 262 21.04 -35.27 -8.05
CA ARG A 262 21.34 -34.63 -9.33
C ARG A 262 21.61 -33.16 -9.06
N VAL A 263 22.87 -32.79 -9.26
CA VAL A 263 23.36 -31.41 -9.21
C VAL A 263 22.98 -30.76 -10.54
N CYS A 264 22.22 -29.66 -10.48
CA CYS A 264 22.09 -28.72 -11.59
C CYS A 264 22.16 -27.31 -11.02
N VAL A 265 22.90 -26.47 -11.72
CA VAL A 265 23.53 -25.21 -11.30
C VAL A 265 22.49 -24.10 -11.12
N ASP A 266 22.69 -23.27 -10.08
CA ASP A 266 21.93 -22.05 -9.84
C ASP A 266 22.20 -21.03 -10.96
N THR A 267 21.13 -20.52 -11.57
CA THR A 267 21.23 -19.30 -12.40
C THR A 267 20.62 -18.15 -11.62
N GLU A 268 21.48 -17.30 -11.06
CA GLU A 268 21.08 -16.00 -10.53
C GLU A 268 20.42 -15.19 -11.65
N ILE A 269 19.18 -14.73 -11.41
CA ILE A 269 18.52 -13.75 -12.27
C ILE A 269 19.25 -12.43 -12.07
N LYS A 270 20.27 -12.17 -12.90
CA LYS A 270 20.81 -10.83 -13.07
C LYS A 270 19.76 -10.00 -13.80
N SER A 271 19.46 -8.85 -13.22
CA SER A 271 18.68 -7.76 -13.83
C SER A 271 19.12 -7.56 -15.26
N ILE A 272 18.22 -7.90 -16.18
CA ILE A 272 18.41 -7.69 -17.61
C ILE A 272 18.22 -6.19 -17.86
N ILE A 273 19.34 -5.48 -17.96
CA ILE A 273 19.44 -4.19 -18.61
C ILE A 273 19.59 -4.51 -20.10
N TYR A 274 18.65 -4.07 -20.94
CA TYR A 274 18.83 -4.09 -22.39
C TYR A 274 19.12 -2.65 -22.90
N PRO A 275 19.86 -2.55 -24.01
CA PRO A 275 20.50 -1.33 -24.52
C PRO A 275 19.54 -0.35 -25.18
#